data_AF-A0A8S3ENL3-F1
#
_entry.id   AF-A0A8S3ENL3-F1
#
_cell.length_a   1.000
_cell.length_b   1.000
_cell.length_c   1.000
_cell.angle_alpha   90.00
_cell.angle_beta   90.00
_cell.angle_gamma   90.00
#
_symmetry.space_group_name_H-M   'P 1'
#
loop_
_entity.id
_entity.type
_entity.pdbx_description
1 polymer ?
#
loop_
_entity_poly.entity_id
_entity_poly.type
_entity_poly.pdbx_seq_one_letter_code
_entity_poly.pdbx_strand_id
1 'polypeptide(L)'
;MTNQPGNPNMRMLIPMINELQRIFTLVNTRLSLTLPQIVVVGSQSAGKSSVLENIVGRDFLPRGGSMVTKRPLVLQLVTSHEPEYGVFTHKPHQRFTNYADIRQEIENDTKAVVRDNIGVSNMPINLTIYSPHVVNLTLVDLPGIVKVPSQGQPFDICKKIDDIILEYISHENCLILAVTPANIDIVTSDALVMARSKDPMGKRTIGVLTKLDMMGRGHNARDVLLNKVVVLERGFIGVVLRGQRVDEHGRTMRELDIPAALEFERQFFLNDPAYHDITDRLGVPYLQCTLSIQLTEHILKCLPDLKRELQERHRNLAKEVSEYSKSA
;
A
#
# COMPACT_ATOMS: atom_id res chain seq x y z
N MET A 1 15.53 -20.82 -0.64
CA MET A 1 16.44 -20.48 -1.77
C MET A 1 15.67 -19.57 -2.71
N THR A 2 15.76 -18.25 -2.52
CA THR A 2 15.03 -17.27 -3.33
C THR A 2 15.88 -16.89 -4.54
N ASN A 3 15.72 -17.64 -5.63
CA ASN A 3 16.15 -17.16 -6.95
C ASN A 3 15.19 -16.04 -7.38
N GLN A 4 15.55 -14.80 -7.06
CA GLN A 4 14.94 -13.64 -7.72
C GLN A 4 15.50 -13.55 -9.15
N PRO A 5 14.67 -13.60 -10.20
CA PRO A 5 15.07 -13.10 -11.51
C PRO A 5 14.95 -11.58 -11.47
N GLY A 6 15.92 -10.93 -10.83
CA GLY A 6 15.95 -9.48 -10.65
C GLY A 6 17.22 -8.89 -11.23
N ASN A 7 17.10 -8.18 -12.35
CA ASN A 7 18.15 -7.38 -12.98
C ASN A 7 18.92 -6.58 -11.89
N PRO A 8 20.26 -6.66 -11.81
CA PRO A 8 21.07 -6.03 -10.75
C PRO A 8 20.80 -4.52 -10.59
N ASN A 9 20.38 -3.82 -11.65
CA ASN A 9 19.97 -2.42 -11.59
C ASN A 9 18.75 -2.17 -10.68
N MET A 10 17.84 -3.15 -10.53
CA MET A 10 16.65 -3.03 -9.66
C MET A 10 17.03 -2.98 -8.17
N ARG A 11 18.14 -3.61 -7.77
CA ARG A 11 18.58 -3.65 -6.37
C ARG A 11 19.02 -2.28 -5.85
N MET A 12 19.45 -1.37 -6.74
CA MET A 12 19.96 -0.05 -6.36
C MET A 12 18.93 1.07 -6.43
N LEU A 13 17.89 0.92 -7.26
CA LEU A 13 16.94 2.01 -7.53
C LEU A 13 16.00 2.29 -6.36
N ILE A 14 15.46 1.24 -5.72
CA ILE A 14 14.51 1.43 -4.62
C ILE A 14 15.20 2.03 -3.39
N PRO A 15 16.39 1.58 -2.95
CA PRO A 15 17.14 2.26 -1.90
C PRO A 15 17.41 3.74 -2.20
N MET A 16 17.70 4.09 -3.46
CA MET A 16 17.93 5.47 -3.88
C MET A 16 16.65 6.32 -3.77
N ILE A 17 15.51 5.80 -4.24
CA ILE A 17 14.22 6.47 -4.09
C ILE A 17 13.83 6.60 -2.62
N ASN A 18 14.09 5.58 -1.80
CA ASN A 18 13.84 5.61 -0.36
C ASN A 18 14.68 6.69 0.33
N GLU A 19 15.95 6.83 -0.06
CA GLU A 19 16.82 7.87 0.48
C GLU A 19 16.36 9.26 0.03
N LEU A 20 15.91 9.42 -1.23
CA LEU A 20 15.28 10.65 -1.69
C LEU A 20 13.99 10.97 -0.91
N GLN A 21 13.11 9.98 -0.68
CA GLN A 21 11.91 10.14 0.15
C GLN A 21 12.28 10.59 1.56
N ARG A 22 13.27 9.95 2.19
CA ARG A 22 13.75 10.28 3.53
C ARG A 22 14.29 11.71 3.60
N ILE A 23 15.10 12.11 2.63
CA ILE A 23 15.65 13.47 2.54
C ILE A 23 14.52 14.49 2.36
N PHE A 24 13.56 14.27 1.46
CA PHE A 24 12.45 15.21 1.27
C PHE A 24 11.58 15.35 2.52
N THR A 25 11.30 14.25 3.22
CA THR A 25 10.57 14.29 4.49
C THR A 25 11.35 15.06 5.56
N LEU A 26 12.67 14.89 5.67
CA LEU A 26 13.50 15.55 6.67
C LEU A 26 13.70 17.05 6.41
N VAL A 27 13.90 17.42 5.15
CA VAL A 27 14.15 18.82 4.78
C VAL A 27 12.86 19.65 4.90
N ASN A 28 11.71 19.03 5.18
CA ASN A 28 10.36 19.64 5.24
C ASN A 28 10.14 20.65 4.11
N THR A 29 10.80 20.41 2.99
CA THR A 29 10.75 21.31 1.86
C THR A 29 9.43 20.99 1.21
N ARG A 30 8.68 22.03 0.84
CA ARG A 30 7.57 21.94 -0.11
C ARG A 30 8.11 21.63 -1.52
N LEU A 31 9.10 20.74 -1.60
CA LEU A 31 9.48 20.08 -2.82
C LEU A 31 8.28 19.18 -3.14
N SER A 32 7.34 19.72 -3.91
CA SER A 32 6.25 18.98 -4.56
C SER A 32 6.79 18.00 -5.60
N LEU A 33 7.88 17.31 -5.28
CA LEU A 33 8.45 16.20 -6.03
C LEU A 33 7.70 14.95 -5.58
N THR A 34 6.76 14.50 -6.41
CA THR A 34 6.07 13.24 -6.13
C THR A 34 6.95 12.09 -6.56
N LEU A 35 7.50 11.38 -5.57
CA LEU A 35 8.26 10.18 -5.83
C LEU A 35 7.33 9.00 -6.19
N PRO A 36 7.75 8.12 -7.10
CA PRO A 36 7.03 6.91 -7.44
C PRO A 36 6.67 6.09 -6.19
N GLN A 37 5.39 5.80 -6.03
CA GLN A 37 4.86 5.08 -4.88
C GLN A 37 3.61 4.29 -5.26
N ILE A 38 3.29 3.28 -4.45
CA ILE A 38 2.05 2.50 -4.59
C ILE A 38 1.05 2.99 -3.55
N VAL A 39 -0.06 3.57 -3.99
CA VAL A 39 -1.12 4.08 -3.14
C VAL A 39 -2.24 3.06 -3.05
N VAL A 40 -2.55 2.61 -1.84
CA VAL A 40 -3.57 1.58 -1.60
C VAL A 40 -4.92 2.24 -1.35
N VAL A 41 -5.89 1.94 -2.22
CA VAL A 41 -7.25 2.50 -2.18
C VAL A 41 -8.27 1.38 -2.08
N GLY A 42 -9.33 1.61 -1.30
CA GLY A 42 -10.43 0.68 -1.13
C GLY A 42 -11.37 1.05 -0.01
N SER A 43 -12.59 0.52 -0.05
CA SER A 43 -13.59 0.76 0.98
C SER A 43 -13.12 0.30 2.36
N GLN A 44 -13.79 0.79 3.40
CA GLN A 44 -13.60 0.27 4.74
C GLN A 44 -13.79 -1.26 4.74
N SER A 45 -12.86 -1.98 5.37
CA SER A 45 -12.90 -3.45 5.44
C SER A 45 -12.72 -4.20 4.12
N ALA A 46 -12.27 -3.53 3.05
CA ALA A 46 -11.88 -4.17 1.78
C ALA A 46 -10.64 -5.10 1.91
N GLY A 47 -9.90 -5.02 3.02
CA GLY A 47 -8.71 -5.83 3.27
C GLY A 47 -7.39 -5.12 2.99
N LYS A 48 -7.37 -3.79 2.81
CA LYS A 48 -6.14 -2.99 2.58
C LYS A 48 -5.02 -3.31 3.58
N SER A 49 -5.28 -3.10 4.86
CA SER A 49 -4.31 -3.36 5.94
C SER A 49 -3.86 -4.82 5.95
N SER A 50 -4.76 -5.77 5.68
CA SER A 50 -4.41 -7.19 5.58
C SER A 50 -3.52 -7.48 4.37
N VAL A 51 -3.70 -6.81 3.22
CA VAL A 51 -2.79 -6.90 2.08
C VAL A 51 -1.39 -6.46 2.51
N LEU A 52 -1.27 -5.30 3.19
CA LEU A 52 0.02 -4.82 3.67
C LEU A 52 0.68 -5.78 4.68
N GLU A 53 -0.07 -6.27 5.66
CA GLU A 53 0.43 -7.22 6.66
C GLU A 53 0.90 -8.54 6.04
N ASN A 54 0.25 -9.01 4.99
CA ASN A 54 0.68 -10.21 4.26
C ASN A 54 1.89 -9.93 3.35
N ILE A 55 2.01 -8.71 2.78
CA ILE A 55 3.21 -8.29 2.06
C ILE A 55 4.43 -8.21 3.01
N VAL A 56 4.23 -7.77 4.26
CA VAL A 56 5.30 -7.74 5.27
C VAL A 56 5.50 -9.11 5.93
N GLY A 57 4.46 -9.93 5.97
CA GLY A 57 4.38 -11.17 6.73
C GLY A 57 4.11 -10.95 8.23
N ARG A 58 3.89 -9.72 8.71
CA ARG A 58 3.77 -9.44 10.14
C ARG A 58 2.53 -8.64 10.43
N ASP A 59 1.94 -8.88 11.60
CA ASP A 59 0.81 -8.09 12.07
C ASP A 59 1.35 -6.85 12.80
N PHE A 60 1.25 -5.68 12.19
CA PHE A 60 1.80 -4.44 12.75
C PHE A 60 0.85 -3.24 12.61
N LEU A 61 -0.24 -3.41 11.87
CA LEU A 61 -1.24 -2.36 11.76
C LEU A 61 -2.22 -2.46 12.92
N PRO A 62 -2.78 -1.33 13.40
CA PRO A 62 -3.82 -1.33 14.41
C PRO A 62 -5.02 -2.18 13.98
N ARG A 63 -5.82 -2.66 14.94
CA ARG A 63 -7.03 -3.43 14.65
C ARG A 63 -8.19 -2.96 15.56
N GLY A 64 -9.40 -2.90 15.02
CA GLY A 64 -10.58 -2.46 15.77
C GLY A 64 -11.88 -2.57 14.96
N GLY A 65 -13.02 -2.49 15.66
CA GLY A 65 -14.36 -2.53 15.06
C GLY A 65 -14.81 -1.21 14.40
N SER A 66 -14.14 -0.10 14.74
CA SER A 66 -14.31 1.22 14.08
C SER A 66 -13.21 1.46 13.05
N MET A 67 -13.28 2.58 12.30
CA MET A 67 -12.28 2.92 11.29
C MET A 67 -10.86 2.91 11.87
N VAL A 68 -10.03 2.02 11.33
CA VAL A 68 -8.69 1.68 11.84
C VAL A 68 -7.65 2.68 11.34
N THR A 69 -7.50 2.79 10.02
CA THR A 69 -6.56 3.72 9.39
C THR A 69 -7.17 5.13 9.38
N LYS A 70 -6.70 6.01 10.26
CA LYS A 70 -7.17 7.41 10.40
C LYS A 70 -6.23 8.45 9.81
N ARG A 71 -5.02 8.00 9.45
CA ARG A 71 -3.94 8.79 8.88
C ARG A 71 -3.31 7.97 7.76
N PRO A 72 -2.83 8.60 6.68
CA PRO A 72 -1.99 7.92 5.72
C PRO A 72 -0.78 7.28 6.42
N LEU A 73 -0.45 6.03 6.07
CA LEU A 73 0.77 5.36 6.50
C LEU A 73 1.65 5.15 5.28
N VAL A 74 2.77 5.88 5.23
CA VAL A 74 3.82 5.68 4.24
C VAL A 74 4.75 4.60 4.80
N LEU A 75 4.65 3.41 4.23
CA LEU A 75 5.40 2.23 4.61
C LEU A 75 6.49 1.95 3.58
N GLN A 76 7.73 2.00 4.04
CA GLN A 76 8.91 1.60 3.26
C GLN A 76 9.39 0.24 3.74
N LEU A 77 9.54 -0.69 2.80
CA LEU A 77 10.14 -2.00 3.04
C LEU A 77 11.54 -1.98 2.45
N VAL A 78 12.52 -2.37 3.25
CA VAL A 78 13.93 -2.42 2.88
C VAL A 78 14.46 -3.83 3.16
N THR A 79 14.94 -4.49 2.11
CA THR A 79 15.63 -5.76 2.25
C THR A 79 16.94 -5.54 3.02
N SER A 80 17.10 -6.22 4.16
CA SER A 80 18.27 -6.10 5.02
C SER A 80 18.78 -7.48 5.44
N HIS A 81 20.09 -7.59 5.65
CA HIS A 81 20.73 -8.79 6.23
C HIS A 81 20.80 -8.75 7.76
N GLU A 82 20.43 -7.61 8.37
CA GLU A 82 20.29 -7.48 9.82
C GLU A 82 18.99 -8.16 10.32
N PRO A 83 18.88 -8.46 11.62
CA PRO A 83 17.61 -8.86 12.24
C PRO A 83 16.49 -7.86 11.93
N GLU A 84 15.24 -8.31 11.91
CA GLU A 84 14.11 -7.45 11.54
C GLU A 84 13.93 -6.29 12.53
N TYR A 85 13.74 -5.07 12.03
CA TYR A 85 13.35 -3.91 12.84
C TYR A 85 12.59 -2.86 12.03
N GLY A 86 11.79 -2.06 12.73
CA GLY A 86 11.15 -0.85 12.22
C GLY A 86 11.80 0.43 12.76
N VAL A 87 11.75 1.51 11.97
CA VAL A 87 12.14 2.86 12.39
C VAL A 87 11.07 3.83 11.93
N PHE A 88 10.60 4.67 12.85
CA PHE A 88 9.71 5.77 12.51
C PHE A 88 10.49 7.05 12.26
N THR A 89 10.06 7.86 11.29
CA THR A 89 10.75 9.13 10.99
C THR A 89 10.72 10.10 12.16
N HIS A 90 9.66 10.11 12.98
CA HIS A 90 9.59 10.94 14.19
C HIS A 90 10.40 10.39 15.37
N LYS A 91 10.94 9.16 15.26
CA LYS A 91 11.80 8.51 16.26
C LYS A 91 13.04 7.87 15.58
N PRO A 92 13.91 8.68 14.93
CA PRO A 92 14.98 8.17 14.06
C PRO A 92 16.06 7.38 14.80
N HIS A 93 16.18 7.54 16.12
CA HIS A 93 17.18 6.84 16.94
C HIS A 93 16.63 5.59 17.65
N GLN A 94 15.36 5.26 17.46
CA GLN A 94 14.73 4.11 18.10
C GLN A 94 14.46 3.01 17.07
N ARG A 95 15.07 1.84 17.27
CA ARG A 95 14.77 0.62 16.50
C ARG A 95 13.71 -0.19 17.22
N PHE A 96 12.61 -0.50 16.52
CA PHE A 96 11.53 -1.32 17.02
C PHE A 96 11.71 -2.75 16.50
N THR A 97 12.16 -3.67 17.34
CA THR A 97 12.38 -5.08 16.96
C THR A 97 11.12 -5.94 17.13
N ASN A 98 10.12 -5.44 17.84
CA ASN A 98 8.83 -6.10 18.05
C ASN A 98 7.73 -5.37 17.28
N TYR A 99 7.00 -6.10 16.43
CA TYR A 99 5.88 -5.56 15.64
C TYR A 99 4.68 -5.14 16.48
N ALA A 100 4.54 -5.67 17.71
CA ALA A 100 3.53 -5.19 18.66
C ALA A 100 3.83 -3.74 19.10
N ASP A 101 5.11 -3.40 19.28
CA ASP A 101 5.53 -2.05 19.66
C ASP A 101 5.37 -1.08 18.49
N ILE A 102 5.63 -1.54 17.26
CA ILE A 102 5.34 -0.78 16.03
C ILE A 102 3.84 -0.46 15.96
N ARG A 103 2.97 -1.45 16.19
CA ARG A 103 1.52 -1.25 16.22
C ARG A 103 1.13 -0.22 17.27
N GLN A 104 1.63 -0.38 18.49
CA GLN A 104 1.32 0.51 19.61
C GLN A 104 1.78 1.94 19.31
N GLU A 105 2.93 2.10 18.67
CA GLU A 105 3.44 3.41 18.26
C GLU A 105 2.56 4.07 17.21
N ILE A 106 2.08 3.33 16.20
CA ILE A 106 1.13 3.84 15.19
C ILE A 106 -0.14 4.36 15.88
N GLU A 107 -0.67 3.62 16.86
CA GLU A 107 -1.84 4.03 17.63
C GLU A 107 -1.57 5.29 18.46
N ASN A 108 -0.41 5.35 19.13
CA ASN A 108 -0.03 6.47 19.98
C ASN A 108 0.15 7.75 19.16
N ASP A 109 0.88 7.66 18.04
CA ASP A 109 1.09 8.80 17.14
C ASP A 109 -0.23 9.25 16.49
N THR A 110 -1.12 8.30 16.16
CA THR A 110 -2.47 8.63 15.67
C THR A 110 -3.28 9.39 16.72
N LYS A 111 -3.29 8.94 17.97
CA LYS A 111 -4.01 9.59 19.08
C LYS A 111 -3.47 10.99 19.41
N ALA A 112 -2.16 11.20 19.26
CA ALA A 112 -1.53 12.49 19.50
C ALA A 112 -1.99 13.56 18.49
N VAL A 113 -2.25 13.17 17.24
CA VAL A 113 -2.67 14.08 16.16
C VAL A 113 -4.18 14.21 16.07
N VAL A 114 -4.90 13.08 16.08
CA VAL A 114 -6.35 13.04 15.93
C VAL A 114 -6.99 13.09 17.33
N ARG A 115 -7.19 14.32 17.83
CA ARG A 115 -7.86 14.55 19.12
C ARG A 115 -9.24 13.87 19.14
N ASP A 116 -9.59 13.33 20.30
CA ASP A 116 -10.81 12.53 20.57
C ASP A 116 -10.95 11.22 19.78
N ASN A 117 -9.99 10.88 18.92
CA ASN A 117 -9.96 9.64 18.15
C ASN A 117 -11.17 9.44 17.20
N ILE A 118 -11.81 10.54 16.80
CA ILE A 118 -13.06 10.50 16.00
C ILE A 118 -12.80 10.81 14.51
N GLY A 119 -11.86 11.71 14.22
CA GLY A 119 -11.62 12.22 12.87
C GLY A 119 -10.55 11.49 12.05
N VAL A 120 -10.11 12.16 10.98
CA VAL A 120 -8.96 11.79 10.14
C VAL A 120 -7.99 12.96 10.04
N SER A 121 -6.73 12.67 9.72
CA SER A 121 -5.73 13.69 9.41
C SER A 121 -4.97 13.29 8.15
N ASN A 122 -4.62 14.28 7.34
CA ASN A 122 -3.78 14.11 6.15
C ASN A 122 -2.27 14.02 6.48
N MET A 123 -1.87 14.27 7.73
CA MET A 123 -0.47 14.14 8.15
C MET A 123 -0.07 12.66 8.17
N PRO A 124 0.88 12.22 7.33
CA PRO A 124 1.24 10.81 7.24
C PRO A 124 2.04 10.35 8.46
N ILE A 125 2.00 9.04 8.72
CA ILE A 125 2.97 8.33 9.55
C ILE A 125 3.99 7.71 8.60
N ASN A 126 5.29 7.94 8.84
CA ASN A 126 6.35 7.37 8.02
C ASN A 126 7.07 6.27 8.80
N LEU A 127 7.00 5.05 8.28
CA LEU A 127 7.58 3.84 8.89
C LEU A 127 8.45 3.12 7.86
N THR A 128 9.69 2.83 8.24
CA THR A 128 10.59 1.97 7.47
C THR A 128 10.78 0.65 8.19
N ILE A 129 10.55 -0.47 7.51
CA ILE A 129 10.77 -1.83 8.01
C ILE A 129 11.95 -2.45 7.26
N TYR A 130 12.94 -2.89 8.02
CA TYR A 130 14.11 -3.62 7.54
C TYR A 130 13.89 -5.11 7.82
N SER A 131 13.94 -5.94 6.78
CA SER A 131 13.78 -7.39 6.93
C SER A 131 14.45 -8.16 5.78
N PRO A 132 15.01 -9.36 6.01
CA PRO A 132 15.52 -10.23 4.95
C PRO A 132 14.40 -10.89 4.12
N HIS A 133 13.15 -10.81 4.58
CA HIS A 133 12.01 -11.50 4.00
C HIS A 133 11.12 -10.59 3.14
N VAL A 134 11.40 -9.29 3.10
CA VAL A 134 10.64 -8.32 2.30
C VAL A 134 11.41 -7.94 1.05
N VAL A 135 10.65 -7.57 0.01
CA VAL A 135 11.21 -6.88 -1.16
C VAL A 135 11.27 -5.39 -0.89
N ASN A 136 12.25 -4.71 -1.50
CA ASN A 136 12.28 -3.26 -1.48
C ASN A 136 10.98 -2.73 -2.12
N LEU A 137 10.19 -1.97 -1.37
CA LEU A 137 8.86 -1.50 -1.81
C LEU A 137 8.42 -0.30 -0.99
N THR A 138 7.73 0.66 -1.60
CA THR A 138 7.06 1.75 -0.88
C THR A 138 5.57 1.74 -1.14
N LEU A 139 4.80 1.63 -0.07
CA LEU A 139 3.35 1.56 -0.04
C LEU A 139 2.79 2.72 0.78
N VAL A 140 1.67 3.28 0.35
CA VAL A 140 0.89 4.24 1.13
C VAL A 140 -0.46 3.62 1.44
N ASP A 141 -0.71 3.27 2.71
CA ASP A 141 -2.04 2.89 3.18
C ASP A 141 -2.84 4.15 3.48
N LEU A 142 -4.05 4.23 2.95
CA LEU A 142 -4.95 5.36 3.15
C LEU A 142 -6.16 4.96 3.98
N PRO A 143 -6.81 5.92 4.66
CA PRO A 143 -8.13 5.69 5.25
C PRO A 143 -9.09 5.04 4.25
N GLY A 144 -9.91 4.11 4.73
CA GLY A 144 -10.86 3.42 3.86
C GLY A 144 -12.01 4.34 3.45
N ILE A 145 -12.49 4.19 2.22
CA ILE A 145 -13.64 4.97 1.72
C ILE A 145 -14.86 4.64 2.60
N VAL A 146 -15.53 5.69 3.09
CA VAL A 146 -16.72 5.65 3.93
C VAL A 146 -17.82 6.45 3.25
N LYS A 147 -19.03 5.88 3.14
CA LYS A 147 -20.19 6.54 2.54
C LYS A 147 -21.09 7.22 3.57
N VAL A 148 -21.09 6.72 4.81
CA VAL A 148 -21.94 7.19 5.89
C VAL A 148 -21.11 7.25 7.17
N PRO A 149 -21.10 8.39 7.88
CA PRO A 149 -20.36 8.51 9.14
C PRO A 149 -20.97 7.58 10.21
N SER A 150 -20.10 6.91 10.97
CA SER A 150 -20.52 6.19 12.18
C SER A 150 -20.96 7.15 13.28
N GLN A 151 -21.70 6.66 14.28
CA GLN A 151 -22.13 7.47 15.43
C GLN A 151 -20.93 8.17 16.10
N GLY A 152 -21.03 9.49 16.26
CA GLY A 152 -19.99 10.34 16.85
C GLY A 152 -19.01 10.93 15.83
N GLN A 153 -18.94 10.44 14.59
CA GLN A 153 -18.05 11.00 13.57
C GLN A 153 -18.57 12.33 13.00
N PRO A 154 -17.66 13.27 12.63
CA PRO A 154 -18.04 14.47 11.91
C PRO A 154 -18.79 14.14 10.61
N PHE A 155 -19.82 14.93 10.28
CA PHE A 155 -20.57 14.77 9.03
C PHE A 155 -19.69 14.94 7.78
N ASP A 156 -18.59 15.68 7.89
CA ASP A 156 -17.64 15.94 6.80
C ASP A 156 -16.54 14.88 6.64
N ILE A 157 -16.55 13.82 7.45
CA ILE A 157 -15.47 12.81 7.45
C ILE A 157 -15.35 12.09 6.10
N CYS A 158 -16.47 11.80 5.45
CA CYS A 158 -16.47 11.12 4.15
C CYS A 158 -15.74 11.98 3.11
N LYS A 159 -16.07 13.27 3.06
CA LYS A 159 -15.41 14.23 2.17
C LYS A 159 -13.92 14.39 2.50
N LYS A 160 -13.55 14.48 3.78
CA LYS A 160 -12.14 14.55 4.19
C LYS A 160 -11.34 13.32 3.77
N ILE A 161 -11.92 12.13 3.87
CA ILE A 161 -11.28 10.90 3.40
C ILE A 161 -11.11 10.93 1.88
N ASP A 162 -12.14 11.33 1.15
CA ASP A 162 -12.06 11.46 -0.31
C ASP A 162 -10.99 12.48 -0.73
N ASP A 163 -10.95 13.65 -0.07
CA ASP A 163 -9.95 14.69 -0.31
C ASP A 163 -8.53 14.16 -0.06
N ILE A 164 -8.31 13.43 1.05
CA ILE A 164 -7.03 12.76 1.33
C ILE A 164 -6.69 11.79 0.21
N ILE A 165 -7.60 10.90 -0.18
CA ILE A 165 -7.28 9.90 -1.21
C ILE A 165 -6.98 10.58 -2.54
N LEU A 166 -7.80 11.54 -2.95
CA LEU A 166 -7.66 12.28 -4.19
C LEU A 166 -6.35 13.06 -4.24
N GLU A 167 -5.84 13.59 -3.13
CA GLU A 167 -4.52 14.21 -3.06
C GLU A 167 -3.43 13.25 -3.54
N TYR A 168 -3.40 12.02 -2.99
CA TYR A 168 -2.40 11.02 -3.36
C TYR A 168 -2.59 10.48 -4.79
N ILE A 169 -3.81 10.10 -5.16
CA ILE A 169 -4.05 9.46 -6.47
C ILE A 169 -4.08 10.44 -7.65
N SER A 170 -4.18 11.74 -7.41
CA SER A 170 -4.11 12.76 -8.47
C SER A 170 -2.70 12.88 -9.05
N HIS A 171 -1.67 12.44 -8.35
CA HIS A 171 -0.31 12.45 -8.88
C HIS A 171 -0.11 11.37 -9.95
N GLU A 172 0.34 11.77 -11.13
CA GLU A 172 0.60 10.83 -12.25
C GLU A 172 1.72 9.83 -11.95
N ASN A 173 2.66 10.24 -11.08
CA ASN A 173 3.77 9.40 -10.64
C ASN A 173 3.38 8.33 -9.61
N CYS A 174 2.11 8.16 -9.23
CA CYS A 174 1.71 7.07 -8.34
C CYS A 174 1.04 5.90 -9.10
N LEU A 175 1.35 4.68 -8.65
CA LEU A 175 0.58 3.48 -8.97
C LEU A 175 -0.56 3.35 -7.98
N ILE A 176 -1.77 3.06 -8.46
CA ILE A 176 -2.97 2.88 -7.63
C ILE A 176 -3.18 1.38 -7.45
N LEU A 177 -3.17 0.91 -6.20
CA LEU A 177 -3.55 -0.45 -5.83
C LEU A 177 -5.02 -0.46 -5.38
N ALA A 178 -5.92 -0.82 -6.30
CA ALA A 178 -7.36 -0.83 -6.07
C ALA A 178 -7.81 -2.14 -5.42
N VAL A 179 -7.90 -2.14 -4.09
CA VAL A 179 -8.29 -3.31 -3.28
C VAL A 179 -9.81 -3.42 -3.21
N THR A 180 -10.36 -4.48 -3.77
CA THR A 180 -11.81 -4.77 -3.79
C THR A 180 -12.08 -6.16 -3.22
N PRO A 181 -13.04 -6.33 -2.30
CA PRO A 181 -13.43 -7.67 -1.88
C PRO A 181 -14.24 -8.37 -2.98
N ALA A 182 -13.98 -9.65 -3.21
CA ALA A 182 -14.59 -10.43 -4.29
C ALA A 182 -16.05 -10.85 -4.00
N ASN A 183 -16.51 -10.70 -2.76
CA ASN A 183 -17.88 -11.03 -2.36
C ASN A 183 -18.91 -9.93 -2.68
N ILE A 184 -18.51 -8.88 -3.39
CA ILE A 184 -19.38 -7.84 -3.95
C ILE A 184 -19.15 -7.75 -5.46
N ASP A 185 -20.09 -7.15 -6.18
CA ASP A 185 -19.94 -6.91 -7.61
C ASP A 185 -18.81 -5.89 -7.88
N ILE A 186 -17.84 -6.27 -8.72
CA ILE A 186 -16.66 -5.46 -9.04
C ILE A 186 -17.01 -4.11 -9.65
N VAL A 187 -18.12 -4.00 -10.42
CA VAL A 187 -18.53 -2.72 -11.02
C VAL A 187 -19.03 -1.72 -9.98
N THR A 188 -19.35 -2.17 -8.77
CA THR A 188 -19.74 -1.32 -7.64
C THR A 188 -18.57 -0.92 -6.73
N SER A 189 -17.34 -1.32 -7.09
CA SER A 189 -16.15 -1.05 -6.29
C SER A 189 -15.85 0.43 -6.17
N ASP A 190 -15.94 0.95 -4.94
CA ASP A 190 -15.53 2.32 -4.61
C ASP A 190 -14.06 2.58 -4.95
N ALA A 191 -13.20 1.55 -4.83
CA ALA A 191 -11.78 1.65 -5.16
C ALA A 191 -11.59 1.95 -6.66
N LEU A 192 -12.31 1.22 -7.52
CA LEU A 192 -12.20 1.37 -8.98
C LEU A 192 -12.88 2.66 -9.46
N VAL A 193 -14.01 3.05 -8.87
CA VAL A 193 -14.66 4.33 -9.17
C VAL A 193 -13.70 5.48 -8.87
N MET A 194 -13.08 5.46 -7.70
CA MET A 194 -12.13 6.49 -7.28
C MET A 194 -10.87 6.48 -8.16
N ALA A 195 -10.30 5.31 -8.46
CA ALA A 195 -9.16 5.19 -9.36
C ALA A 195 -9.47 5.74 -10.75
N ARG A 196 -10.61 5.37 -11.36
CA ARG A 196 -11.01 5.83 -12.70
C ARG A 196 -11.23 7.33 -12.78
N SER A 197 -11.54 8.00 -11.68
CA SER A 197 -11.66 9.47 -11.67
C SER A 197 -10.32 10.18 -11.95
N LYS A 198 -9.18 9.52 -11.70
CA LYS A 198 -7.81 10.04 -11.93
C LYS A 198 -6.97 9.21 -12.89
N ASP A 199 -7.43 8.02 -13.25
CA ASP A 199 -6.84 7.12 -14.24
C ASP A 199 -7.96 6.46 -15.08
N PRO A 200 -8.63 7.20 -15.97
CA PRO A 200 -9.80 6.70 -16.70
C PRO A 200 -9.50 5.47 -17.58
N MET A 201 -8.26 5.36 -18.06
CA MET A 201 -7.78 4.27 -18.90
C MET A 201 -7.19 3.10 -18.09
N GLY A 202 -7.05 3.23 -16.77
CA GLY A 202 -6.52 2.17 -15.91
C GLY A 202 -5.04 1.83 -16.19
N LYS A 203 -4.24 2.80 -16.65
CA LYS A 203 -2.83 2.59 -17.04
C LYS A 203 -1.91 2.39 -15.84
N ARG A 204 -2.21 3.06 -14.74
CA ARG A 204 -1.42 3.04 -13.50
C ARG A 204 -2.19 2.40 -12.34
N THR A 205 -3.31 1.76 -12.63
CA THR A 205 -4.15 1.06 -11.65
C THR A 205 -3.93 -0.44 -11.73
N ILE A 206 -3.69 -1.07 -10.57
CA ILE A 206 -3.55 -2.52 -10.37
C ILE A 206 -4.76 -2.97 -9.53
N GLY A 207 -5.54 -3.92 -10.04
CA GLY A 207 -6.67 -4.48 -9.31
C GLY A 207 -6.23 -5.58 -8.35
N VAL A 208 -6.69 -5.53 -7.10
CA VAL A 208 -6.49 -6.62 -6.13
C VAL A 208 -7.84 -7.11 -5.62
N LEU A 209 -8.11 -8.40 -5.81
CA LEU A 209 -9.30 -9.05 -5.26
C LEU A 209 -8.99 -9.77 -3.97
N THR A 210 -9.64 -9.39 -2.88
CA THR A 210 -9.54 -10.05 -1.58
C THR A 210 -10.79 -10.89 -1.30
N LYS A 211 -10.81 -11.68 -0.22
CA LYS A 211 -12.01 -12.42 0.23
C LYS A 211 -12.61 -13.37 -0.83
N LEU A 212 -11.79 -13.89 -1.74
CA LEU A 212 -12.21 -14.90 -2.74
C LEU A 212 -12.75 -16.16 -2.06
N ASP A 213 -12.25 -16.45 -0.87
CA ASP A 213 -12.64 -17.57 -0.03
C ASP A 213 -14.03 -17.40 0.62
N MET A 214 -14.58 -16.19 0.62
CA MET A 214 -15.90 -15.84 1.16
C MET A 214 -16.98 -15.70 0.08
N MET A 215 -16.67 -16.06 -1.17
CA MET A 215 -17.66 -16.05 -2.24
C MET A 215 -18.72 -17.13 -2.02
N GLY A 216 -19.97 -16.82 -2.37
CA GLY A 216 -21.08 -17.76 -2.25
C GLY A 216 -20.89 -18.98 -3.16
N ARG A 217 -21.42 -20.14 -2.75
CA ARG A 217 -21.36 -21.37 -3.55
C ARG A 217 -21.89 -21.10 -4.96
N GLY A 218 -21.18 -21.59 -5.97
CA GLY A 218 -21.53 -21.41 -7.39
C GLY A 218 -21.10 -20.06 -8.01
N HIS A 219 -20.52 -19.14 -7.23
CA HIS A 219 -19.98 -17.88 -7.73
C HIS A 219 -18.45 -17.90 -7.69
N ASN A 220 -17.82 -17.25 -8.67
CA ASN A 220 -16.37 -17.06 -8.72
C ASN A 220 -16.04 -15.70 -9.35
N ALA A 221 -14.80 -15.24 -9.16
CA ALA A 221 -14.31 -13.98 -9.73
C ALA A 221 -13.42 -14.20 -10.96
N ARG A 222 -13.52 -15.36 -11.63
CA ARG A 222 -12.63 -15.77 -12.71
C ARG A 222 -12.60 -14.76 -13.85
N ASP A 223 -13.75 -14.31 -14.32
CA ASP A 223 -13.80 -13.35 -15.43
C ASP A 223 -13.24 -11.97 -15.05
N VAL A 224 -13.29 -11.60 -13.77
CA VAL A 224 -12.62 -10.39 -13.27
C VAL A 224 -11.11 -10.59 -13.27
N LEU A 225 -10.62 -11.73 -12.76
CA LEU A 225 -9.19 -12.07 -12.74
C LEU A 225 -8.59 -12.22 -14.15
N LEU A 226 -9.39 -12.67 -15.11
CA LEU A 226 -9.04 -12.72 -16.53
C LEU A 226 -9.21 -11.37 -17.25
N ASN A 227 -9.49 -10.28 -16.52
CA ASN A 227 -9.60 -8.92 -17.03
C ASN A 227 -10.71 -8.73 -18.08
N LYS A 228 -11.80 -9.51 -18.01
CA LYS A 228 -12.91 -9.48 -18.98
C LYS A 228 -14.06 -8.56 -18.59
N VAL A 229 -14.29 -8.37 -17.29
CA VAL A 229 -15.42 -7.57 -16.76
C VAL A 229 -15.05 -6.10 -16.68
N VAL A 230 -13.99 -5.79 -15.94
CA VAL A 230 -13.36 -4.47 -15.88
C VAL A 230 -11.96 -4.63 -16.45
N VAL A 231 -11.61 -3.82 -17.43
CA VAL A 231 -10.28 -3.86 -18.04
C VAL A 231 -9.36 -2.86 -17.34
N LEU A 232 -8.23 -3.35 -16.84
CA LEU A 232 -7.08 -2.57 -16.38
C LEU A 232 -5.84 -2.98 -17.19
N GLU A 233 -4.97 -2.04 -17.54
CA GLU A 233 -3.73 -2.34 -18.30
C GLU A 233 -2.82 -3.30 -17.52
N ARG A 234 -2.86 -3.22 -16.20
CA ARG A 234 -2.06 -4.04 -15.28
C ARG A 234 -2.81 -5.25 -14.72
N GLY A 235 -4.06 -5.45 -15.15
CA GLY A 235 -4.90 -6.58 -14.76
C GLY A 235 -5.31 -6.63 -13.29
N PHE A 236 -5.72 -7.83 -12.87
CA PHE A 236 -6.19 -8.13 -11.53
C PHE A 236 -5.40 -9.29 -10.92
N ILE A 237 -5.17 -9.20 -9.61
CA ILE A 237 -4.52 -10.26 -8.82
C ILE A 237 -5.44 -10.65 -7.68
N GLY A 238 -5.75 -11.94 -7.58
CA GLY A 238 -6.53 -12.49 -6.49
C GLY A 238 -5.64 -12.92 -5.34
N VAL A 239 -6.03 -12.58 -4.11
CA VAL A 239 -5.34 -12.96 -2.87
C VAL A 239 -6.31 -13.51 -1.83
N VAL A 240 -5.85 -14.50 -1.07
CA VAL A 240 -6.55 -15.03 0.10
C VAL A 240 -5.73 -14.69 1.33
N LEU A 241 -6.25 -13.76 2.12
CA LEU A 241 -5.55 -13.19 3.26
C LEU A 241 -6.00 -13.86 4.55
N ARG A 242 -5.16 -13.79 5.59
CA ARG A 242 -5.50 -14.20 6.95
C ARG A 242 -6.77 -13.49 7.45
N GLY A 243 -7.89 -14.20 7.44
CA GLY A 243 -9.23 -13.69 7.74
C GLY A 243 -9.83 -14.26 9.03
N GLN A 244 -11.06 -13.88 9.35
CA GLN A 244 -11.82 -14.44 10.49
C GLN A 244 -12.33 -15.87 10.26
N ARG A 245 -12.00 -16.47 9.11
CA ARG A 245 -12.39 -17.84 8.83
C ARG A 245 -11.73 -18.74 9.85
N VAL A 246 -12.51 -19.65 10.41
CA VAL A 246 -12.02 -20.67 11.33
C VAL A 246 -11.70 -21.94 10.54
N ASP A 247 -10.61 -22.60 10.91
CA ASP A 247 -10.29 -23.94 10.44
C ASP A 247 -11.27 -24.97 11.07
N GLU A 248 -11.14 -26.22 10.66
CA GLU A 248 -11.92 -27.35 11.20
C GLU A 248 -11.75 -27.57 12.71
N HIS A 249 -10.71 -26.98 13.32
CA HIS A 249 -10.40 -27.02 14.75
C HIS A 249 -10.87 -25.76 15.49
N GLY A 250 -11.61 -24.86 14.83
CA GLY A 250 -12.12 -23.62 15.42
C GLY A 250 -11.06 -22.53 15.60
N ARG A 251 -9.83 -22.71 15.10
CA ARG A 251 -8.78 -21.69 15.13
C ARG A 251 -8.98 -20.73 13.99
N THR A 252 -8.83 -19.44 14.27
CA THR A 252 -8.94 -18.45 13.20
C THR A 252 -7.73 -18.58 12.27
N MET A 253 -7.90 -18.41 10.96
CA MET A 253 -6.79 -18.31 9.98
C MET A 253 -5.79 -17.18 10.31
N ARG A 254 -6.15 -16.30 11.25
CA ARG A 254 -5.29 -15.28 11.88
C ARG A 254 -4.24 -15.84 12.84
N GLU A 255 -4.49 -17.00 13.43
CA GLU A 255 -3.57 -17.68 14.35
C GLU A 255 -2.50 -18.48 13.59
N LEU A 256 -2.67 -18.64 12.27
CA LEU A 256 -1.67 -19.27 11.43
C LEU A 256 -0.43 -18.38 11.30
N ASP A 257 0.73 -19.03 11.39
CA ASP A 257 1.97 -18.42 10.97
C ASP A 257 1.95 -18.12 9.45
N ILE A 258 2.89 -17.30 9.00
CA ILE A 258 2.94 -16.86 7.60
C ILE A 258 3.11 -18.04 6.65
N PRO A 259 4.03 -19.00 6.91
CA PRO A 259 4.18 -20.15 6.02
C PRO A 259 2.90 -20.96 5.88
N ALA A 260 2.17 -21.21 6.98
CA ALA A 260 0.90 -21.92 6.91
C ALA A 260 -0.17 -21.11 6.17
N ALA A 261 -0.21 -19.78 6.33
CA ALA A 261 -1.14 -18.92 5.60
C ALA A 261 -0.88 -18.92 4.08
N LEU A 262 0.40 -18.86 3.67
CA LEU A 262 0.79 -18.95 2.26
C LEU A 262 0.49 -20.33 1.66
N GLU A 263 0.72 -21.40 2.41
CA GLU A 263 0.37 -22.74 1.96
C GLU A 263 -1.15 -22.91 1.85
N PHE A 264 -1.91 -22.38 2.81
CA PHE A 264 -3.38 -22.36 2.72
C PHE A 264 -3.87 -21.63 1.48
N GLU A 265 -3.33 -20.44 1.19
CA GLU A 265 -3.66 -19.69 -0.03
C GLU A 265 -3.34 -20.49 -1.30
N ARG A 266 -2.16 -21.13 -1.33
CA ARG A 266 -1.75 -21.98 -2.45
C ARG A 266 -2.72 -23.14 -2.66
N GLN A 267 -3.10 -23.82 -1.57
CA GLN A 267 -4.06 -24.93 -1.62
C GLN A 267 -5.45 -24.47 -2.04
N PHE A 268 -5.90 -23.29 -1.60
CA PHE A 268 -7.17 -22.72 -2.04
C PHE A 268 -7.22 -22.58 -3.56
N PHE A 269 -6.21 -21.94 -4.16
CA PHE A 269 -6.20 -21.72 -5.61
C PHE A 269 -6.01 -23.00 -6.42
N LEU A 270 -5.23 -23.96 -5.93
CA LEU A 270 -5.01 -25.24 -6.61
C LEU A 270 -6.24 -26.14 -6.60
N ASN A 271 -7.00 -26.13 -5.50
CA ASN A 271 -8.15 -27.01 -5.34
C ASN A 271 -9.45 -26.41 -5.90
N ASP A 272 -9.51 -25.10 -6.17
CA ASP A 272 -10.68 -24.45 -6.75
C ASP A 272 -10.73 -24.65 -8.29
N PRO A 273 -11.76 -25.34 -8.82
CA PRO A 273 -11.91 -25.58 -10.26
C PRO A 273 -11.97 -24.30 -11.10
N ALA A 274 -12.35 -23.16 -10.51
CA ALA A 274 -12.43 -21.89 -11.21
C ALA A 274 -11.07 -21.18 -11.34
N TYR A 275 -10.06 -21.56 -10.57
CA TYR A 275 -8.78 -20.84 -10.50
C TYR A 275 -7.54 -21.71 -10.76
N HIS A 276 -7.65 -23.04 -10.74
CA HIS A 276 -6.51 -23.96 -10.79
C HIS A 276 -5.57 -23.79 -12.00
N ASP A 277 -6.09 -23.32 -13.15
CA ASP A 277 -5.33 -23.12 -14.39
C ASP A 277 -4.66 -21.74 -14.47
N ILE A 278 -4.95 -20.85 -13.52
CA ILE A 278 -4.39 -19.50 -13.46
C ILE A 278 -3.62 -19.22 -12.16
N THR A 279 -3.33 -20.27 -11.37
CA THR A 279 -2.64 -20.18 -10.06
C THR A 279 -1.30 -19.44 -10.13
N ASP A 280 -0.59 -19.53 -11.25
CA ASP A 280 0.73 -18.89 -11.44
C ASP A 280 0.67 -17.35 -11.43
N ARG A 281 -0.54 -16.78 -11.54
CA ARG A 281 -0.80 -15.33 -11.54
C ARG A 281 -1.61 -14.87 -10.33
N LEU A 282 -1.70 -15.70 -9.29
CA LEU A 282 -2.50 -15.45 -8.10
C LEU A 282 -1.65 -15.57 -6.84
N GLY A 283 -2.21 -15.05 -5.74
CA GLY A 283 -1.65 -15.16 -4.42
C GLY A 283 -0.74 -14.00 -4.00
N VAL A 284 -0.50 -13.91 -2.70
CA VAL A 284 0.37 -12.91 -2.07
C VAL A 284 1.79 -12.93 -2.65
N PRO A 285 2.45 -14.09 -2.90
CA PRO A 285 3.79 -14.10 -3.48
C PRO A 285 3.84 -13.47 -4.88
N TYR A 286 2.85 -13.77 -5.74
CA TYR A 286 2.75 -13.18 -7.06
C TYR A 286 2.47 -11.67 -6.98
N LEU A 287 1.60 -11.25 -6.06
CA LEU A 287 1.34 -9.83 -5.79
C LEU A 287 2.61 -9.09 -5.39
N GLN A 288 3.37 -9.58 -4.40
CA GLN A 288 4.62 -8.96 -3.95
C GLN A 288 5.63 -8.78 -5.09
N CYS A 289 5.84 -9.85 -5.87
CA CYS A 289 6.74 -9.83 -7.02
C CYS A 289 6.29 -8.81 -8.07
N THR A 290 5.00 -8.84 -8.42
CA THR A 290 4.42 -7.92 -9.41
C THR A 290 4.54 -6.48 -8.95
N LEU A 291 4.18 -6.15 -7.71
CA LEU A 291 4.28 -4.78 -7.19
C LEU A 291 5.72 -4.26 -7.21
N SER A 292 6.70 -5.10 -6.88
CA SER A 292 8.12 -4.72 -6.92
C SER A 292 8.61 -4.42 -8.34
N ILE A 293 8.26 -5.29 -9.31
CA ILE A 293 8.58 -5.08 -10.73
C ILE A 293 7.90 -3.81 -11.24
N GLN A 294 6.60 -3.66 -10.98
CA GLN A 294 5.81 -2.53 -11.44
C GLN A 294 6.30 -1.20 -10.86
N LEU A 295 6.63 -1.16 -9.57
CA LEU A 295 7.22 0.03 -8.95
C LEU A 295 8.57 0.36 -9.58
N THR A 296 9.42 -0.64 -9.84
CA THR A 296 10.73 -0.43 -10.44
C THR A 296 10.64 0.12 -11.86
N GLU A 297 9.79 -0.48 -12.70
CA GLU A 297 9.52 0.01 -14.06
C GLU A 297 8.96 1.44 -14.04
N HIS A 298 8.07 1.72 -13.09
CA HIS A 298 7.48 3.04 -12.92
C HIS A 298 8.53 4.06 -12.46
N ILE A 299 9.41 3.70 -11.51
CA ILE A 299 10.55 4.52 -11.10
C ILE A 299 11.42 4.88 -12.29
N LEU A 300 11.78 3.89 -13.11
CA LEU A 300 12.61 4.10 -14.30
C LEU A 300 11.98 5.04 -15.32
N LYS A 301 10.65 4.95 -15.50
CA LYS A 301 9.89 5.86 -16.37
C LYS A 301 9.85 7.29 -15.83
N CYS A 302 9.70 7.47 -14.52
CA CYS A 302 9.61 8.78 -13.89
C CYS A 302 10.99 9.44 -13.67
N LEU A 303 12.09 8.68 -13.66
CA LEU A 303 13.42 9.20 -13.30
C LEU A 303 13.92 10.35 -14.18
N PRO A 304 13.75 10.34 -15.53
CA PRO A 304 14.17 11.45 -16.37
C PRO A 304 13.44 12.76 -16.02
N ASP A 305 12.13 12.67 -15.78
CA ASP A 305 11.29 13.82 -15.41
C ASP A 305 11.65 14.35 -14.03
N LEU A 306 11.82 13.44 -13.07
CA LEU A 306 12.25 13.78 -11.72
C LEU A 306 13.62 14.49 -11.72
N LYS A 307 14.57 13.99 -12.51
CA LYS A 307 15.90 14.60 -12.67
C LYS A 307 15.79 16.00 -13.26
N ARG A 308 14.97 16.17 -14.31
CA ARG A 308 14.73 17.48 -14.94
C ARG A 308 14.14 18.47 -13.95
N GLU A 309 13.11 18.07 -13.21
CA GLU A 309 12.44 18.90 -12.22
C GLU A 309 13.39 19.32 -11.08
N LEU A 310 14.20 18.39 -10.58
CA LEU A 310 15.23 18.67 -9.58
C LEU A 310 16.27 19.68 -10.08
N GLN A 311 16.76 19.50 -11.31
CA GLN A 311 17.74 20.40 -11.92
C GLN A 311 17.18 21.80 -12.19
N GLU A 312 15.90 21.90 -12.54
CA GLU A 312 15.22 23.18 -12.72
C GLU A 312 15.03 23.92 -11.40
N ARG A 313 14.55 23.22 -10.36
CA ARG A 313 14.42 23.80 -9.02
C ARG A 313 15.76 24.22 -8.42
N HIS A 314 16.80 23.40 -8.56
CA HIS A 314 18.15 23.75 -8.12
C HIS A 314 18.63 25.04 -8.80
N ARG A 315 18.39 25.19 -10.11
CA ARG A 315 18.73 26.41 -10.84
C ARG A 315 17.97 27.64 -10.34
N ASN A 316 16.68 27.49 -10.02
CA ASN A 316 15.86 28.59 -9.50
C ASN A 316 16.33 29.03 -8.10
N LEU A 317 16.54 28.07 -7.19
CA LEU A 317 17.07 28.35 -5.85
C LEU A 317 18.46 28.98 -5.91
N ALA A 318 19.35 28.50 -6.79
CA ALA A 318 20.67 29.07 -6.95
C ALA A 318 20.64 30.53 -7.44
N LYS A 319 19.67 30.88 -8.30
CA LYS A 319 19.44 32.27 -8.72
C LYS A 319 18.96 33.14 -7.56
N GLU A 320 17.95 32.69 -6.81
CA GLU A 320 17.44 33.42 -5.64
C GLU A 320 18.54 33.69 -4.61
N VAL A 321 19.36 32.68 -4.29
CA VAL A 321 20.51 32.83 -3.37
C VAL A 321 21.54 33.82 -3.93
N SER A 322 21.79 33.81 -5.24
CA SER A 322 22.69 34.76 -5.88
C SER A 322 22.15 36.20 -5.88
N GLU A 323 20.84 36.40 -5.89
CA GLU A 323 20.21 37.72 -5.82
C GLU A 323 20.23 38.27 -4.38
N TYR A 324 19.97 37.42 -3.40
CA TYR A 324 20.08 37.76 -1.98
C TYR A 324 21.51 38.16 -1.60
N SER A 325 22.51 37.42 -2.05
CA SER A 325 23.93 37.73 -1.79
C SER A 325 24.44 39.01 -2.46
N LYS A 326 23.73 39.54 -3.47
CA LYS A 326 24.02 40.84 -4.09
C LYS A 326 23.28 42.00 -3.41
N SER A 327 22.29 41.69 -2.60
CA SER A 327 21.41 42.66 -1.93
C SER A 327 21.78 42.88 -0.45
N ALA A 328 22.80 42.17 0.05
CA ALA A 328 23.39 42.28 1.38
C ALA A 328 24.82 42.85 1.28
#